data_AF-A0ABD5DFN4-F1
#
_entry.id   AF-A0ABD5DFN4-F1
#
_cell.length_a   1.000
_cell.length_b   1.000
_cell.length_c   1.000
_cell.angle_alpha   90.00
_cell.angle_beta   90.00
_cell.angle_gamma   90.00
#
_symmetry.space_group_name_H-M   'P 1'
#
loop_
_entity.id
_entity.type
_entity.pdbx_description
1 polymer ?
#
loop_
_entity_poly.entity_id
_entity_poly.type
_entity_poly.pdbx_seq_one_letter_code
_entity_poly.pdbx_strand_id
1 'polypeptide(L)'
;CIIFIDEIDAVGRQRGAGLGGGHDEREQTLNQMLVEMDGFEGNEGIIVIAATNRPDVLDPALLRPGRFDRQVVVGLPDVRGRE
;
A
#
# COMPACT_ATOMS: atom_id res chain seq x y z
N CYS A 1 -4.87 -4.33 -17.37
CA CYS A 1 -3.49 -4.39 -16.85
C CYS A 1 -3.57 -4.53 -15.33
N ILE A 2 -2.71 -5.34 -14.72
CA ILE A 2 -2.64 -5.48 -13.26
C ILE A 2 -1.26 -5.04 -12.80
N ILE A 3 -1.20 -4.14 -11.82
CA ILE A 3 0.02 -3.75 -11.13
C ILE A 3 -0.02 -4.38 -9.75
N PHE A 4 0.96 -5.23 -9.45
CA PHE A 4 1.09 -5.87 -8.15
C PHE A 4 2.30 -5.31 -7.40
N ILE A 5 2.09 -4.90 -6.16
CA ILE A 5 3.11 -4.34 -5.26
C ILE A 5 3.19 -5.26 -4.04
N ASP A 6 4.28 -6.00 -3.91
CA ASP A 6 4.55 -6.76 -2.69
C ASP A 6 5.27 -5.89 -1.66
N GLU A 7 5.17 -6.26 -0.39
CA GLU A 7 5.81 -5.57 0.74
C GLU A 7 5.61 -4.05 0.72
N ILE A 8 4.37 -3.59 0.48
CA ILE A 8 4.10 -2.15 0.35
C ILE A 8 4.48 -1.36 1.61
N ASP A 9 4.59 -2.00 2.77
CA ASP A 9 5.09 -1.38 4.01
C ASP A 9 6.56 -0.93 3.95
N ALA A 10 7.33 -1.38 2.96
CA ALA A 10 8.68 -0.86 2.70
C ALA A 10 8.66 0.62 2.28
N VAL A 11 7.61 1.04 1.57
CA VAL A 11 7.42 2.41 1.05
C VAL A 11 6.24 3.15 1.69
N GLY A 12 5.27 2.43 2.24
CA GLY A 12 3.97 2.93 2.69
C GLY A 12 3.81 3.10 4.19
N ARG A 13 4.91 3.16 4.96
CA ARG A 13 4.85 3.17 6.43
C ARG A 13 4.55 4.57 7.01
N GLN A 14 3.57 4.66 7.91
CA GLN A 14 3.25 5.85 8.72
C GLN A 14 4.41 6.20 9.66
N ARG A 15 4.76 7.48 9.75
CA ARG A 15 5.87 7.94 10.60
C ARG A 15 5.59 7.74 12.10
N GLY A 16 6.66 7.46 12.85
CA GLY A 16 6.80 7.86 14.25
C GLY A 16 7.68 9.11 14.34
N ALA A 17 7.41 10.02 15.29
CA ALA A 17 8.02 11.35 15.45
C ALA A 17 9.53 11.35 15.80
N GLY A 18 10.38 10.78 14.94
CA GLY A 18 11.83 10.75 15.10
C GLY A 18 12.55 11.76 14.20
N LEU A 19 13.14 12.79 14.81
CA LEU A 19 14.05 13.75 14.18
C LEU A 19 15.33 13.03 13.69
N GLY A 20 15.46 12.77 12.38
CA GLY A 20 16.66 12.15 11.80
C GLY A 20 16.63 12.13 10.27
N GLY A 21 17.44 13.00 9.65
CA GLY A 21 17.42 13.35 8.22
C GLY A 21 17.96 12.29 7.24
N GLY A 22 17.27 11.15 7.14
CA GLY A 22 17.46 10.14 6.10
C GLY A 22 16.14 9.71 5.45
N HIS A 23 15.12 10.58 5.49
CA HIS A 23 13.70 10.20 5.40
C HIS A 23 13.01 10.63 4.08
N ASP A 24 13.66 11.46 3.26
CA ASP A 24 13.00 12.19 2.17
C ASP A 24 12.65 11.30 0.97
N GLU A 25 13.49 10.32 0.63
CA GLU A 25 13.28 9.50 -0.58
C GLU A 25 12.07 8.57 -0.46
N ARG A 26 11.85 7.97 0.72
CA ARG A 26 10.71 7.06 0.94
C ARG A 26 9.39 7.82 0.95
N GLU A 27 9.37 8.98 1.60
CA GLU A 27 8.20 9.84 1.62
C GLU A 27 7.90 10.43 0.24
N GLN A 28 8.94 10.86 -0.49
CA GLN A 28 8.79 11.30 -1.88
C GLN A 28 8.23 10.17 -2.75
N THR A 29 8.70 8.94 -2.57
CA THR A 29 8.19 7.77 -3.29
C THR A 29 6.73 7.48 -2.94
N LEU A 30 6.36 7.55 -1.65
CA LEU A 30 4.98 7.37 -1.20
C LEU A 30 4.07 8.46 -1.78
N ASN A 31 4.45 9.73 -1.62
CA ASN A 31 3.67 10.84 -2.14
C ASN A 31 3.50 10.77 -3.65
N GLN A 32 4.55 10.40 -4.40
CA GLN A 32 4.44 10.20 -5.83
C GLN A 32 3.45 9.08 -6.15
N MET A 33 3.53 7.93 -5.46
CA MET A 33 2.57 6.84 -5.65
C MET A 33 1.13 7.30 -5.40
N LEU A 34 0.90 8.08 -4.34
CA LEU A 34 -0.42 8.62 -4.02
C LEU A 34 -0.93 9.59 -5.10
N VAL A 35 -0.05 10.45 -5.65
CA VAL A 35 -0.38 11.38 -6.74
C VAL A 35 -0.73 10.62 -8.02
N GLU A 36 0.02 9.58 -8.37
CA GLU A 36 -0.32 8.74 -9.52
C GLU A 36 -1.66 8.02 -9.31
N MET A 37 -1.92 7.53 -8.10
CA MET A 37 -3.20 6.90 -7.74
C MET A 37 -4.39 7.86 -7.89
N ASP A 38 -4.26 9.11 -7.44
CA ASP A 38 -5.30 10.14 -7.57
C ASP A 38 -5.40 10.65 -9.03
N GLY A 39 -4.30 10.62 -9.79
CA GLY A 39 -4.22 11.04 -11.20
C GLY A 39 -4.79 10.04 -12.21
N PHE A 40 -5.22 8.85 -11.77
CA PHE A 40 -5.83 7.82 -12.63
C PHE A 40 -7.32 8.08 -12.97
N GLU A 41 -7.82 9.31 -12.84
CA GLU A 41 -9.10 9.72 -13.42
C GLU A 41 -9.05 9.67 -14.96
N GLY A 42 -9.08 8.46 -15.52
CA GLY A 42 -9.00 8.21 -16.97
C GLY A 42 -8.47 6.84 -17.39
N ASN A 43 -7.92 6.03 -16.49
CA ASN A 43 -7.41 4.69 -16.84
C ASN A 43 -8.44 3.59 -16.58
N GLU A 44 -9.48 3.55 -17.41
CA GLU A 44 -10.37 2.39 -17.51
C GLU A 44 -9.54 1.14 -17.90
N GLY A 45 -9.24 0.29 -16.92
CA GLY A 45 -8.59 -1.01 -17.16
C GLY A 45 -7.27 -1.27 -16.43
N ILE A 46 -6.84 -0.41 -15.50
CA ILE A 46 -5.74 -0.72 -14.58
C ILE A 46 -6.30 -1.12 -13.22
N ILE A 47 -5.85 -2.27 -12.70
CA ILE A 47 -6.16 -2.75 -11.35
C ILE A 47 -4.85 -2.76 -10.56
N VAL A 48 -4.82 -2.08 -9.42
CA VAL A 48 -3.67 -2.07 -8.51
C VAL A 48 -3.96 -2.98 -7.32
N ILE A 49 -3.04 -3.90 -7.03
CA ILE A 49 -3.11 -4.82 -5.89
C ILE A 49 -1.82 -4.66 -5.09
N ALA A 50 -1.95 -4.55 -3.77
CA ALA A 50 -0.80 -4.49 -2.87
C ALA A 50 -0.90 -5.56 -1.77
N ALA A 51 0.25 -6.04 -1.32
CA ALA A 51 0.37 -6.99 -0.21
C ALA A 51 1.29 -6.43 0.89
N THR A 52 0.96 -6.72 2.15
CA THR A 52 1.82 -6.43 3.30
C THR A 52 1.55 -7.42 4.43
N ASN A 53 2.58 -7.70 5.23
CA ASN A 53 2.47 -8.42 6.48
C ASN A 53 2.32 -7.48 7.70
N ARG A 54 2.35 -6.17 7.48
CA ARG A 54 2.33 -5.13 8.52
C ARG A 54 1.28 -4.04 8.22
N PRO A 55 -0.01 -4.39 8.14
CA PRO A 55 -1.05 -3.40 7.86
C PRO A 55 -1.15 -2.31 8.94
N ASP A 56 -0.73 -2.60 10.17
CA ASP A 56 -0.75 -1.72 11.33
C ASP A 56 0.18 -0.50 11.20
N VAL A 57 1.22 -0.61 10.39
CA VAL A 57 2.20 0.48 10.21
C VAL A 57 1.96 1.27 8.92
N LEU A 58 0.96 0.94 8.12
CA LEU A 58 0.71 1.64 6.85
C LEU A 58 0.18 3.06 7.07
N ASP A 59 0.57 3.98 6.19
CA ASP A 59 0.05 5.34 6.16
C ASP A 59 -1.46 5.31 5.84
N PRO A 60 -2.32 5.90 6.69
CA PRO A 60 -3.77 5.91 6.47
C PRO A 60 -4.19 6.55 5.16
N ALA A 61 -3.34 7.39 4.54
CA ALA A 61 -3.60 7.99 3.25
C ALA A 61 -3.70 6.94 2.13
N LEU A 62 -3.00 5.80 2.23
CA LEU A 62 -3.08 4.71 1.25
C LEU A 62 -4.46 4.05 1.23
N LEU A 63 -5.15 4.03 2.38
CA LEU A 63 -6.41 3.31 2.59
C LEU A 63 -7.65 4.19 2.34
N ARG A 64 -7.47 5.42 1.85
CA ARG A 64 -8.58 6.33 1.55
C ARG A 64 -9.33 5.88 0.28
N PRO A 65 -10.64 6.20 0.17
CA PRO A 65 -11.41 5.93 -1.05
C PRO A 65 -10.70 6.50 -2.29
N GLY A 66 -10.70 5.72 -3.38
CA GLY A 66 -9.99 6.06 -4.63
C GLY A 66 -8.56 5.53 -4.71
N ARG A 67 -8.01 4.96 -3.62
CA ARG A 67 -6.67 4.35 -3.57
C ARG A 67 -6.77 2.85 -3.30
N PHE A 68 -6.26 2.34 -2.17
CA PHE A 68 -6.51 0.97 -1.72
C PHE A 68 -7.80 0.91 -0.91
N ASP A 69 -8.92 1.02 -1.60
CA ASP A 69 -10.27 1.09 -1.03
C ASP A 69 -10.83 -0.29 -0.60
N ARG A 70 -10.29 -1.38 -1.17
CA ARG A 70 -10.64 -2.77 -0.83
C ARG A 70 -9.52 -3.44 -0.05
N GLN A 71 -9.87 -4.01 1.10
CA GLN A 71 -8.96 -4.78 1.95
C GLN A 71 -9.44 -6.23 2.04
N VAL A 72 -8.54 -7.17 1.81
CA VAL A 72 -8.78 -8.60 1.94
C VAL A 72 -7.77 -9.15 2.93
N VAL A 73 -8.24 -9.67 4.07
CA VAL A 73 -7.38 -10.27 5.08
C VAL A 73 -7.15 -11.73 4.73
N VAL A 74 -5.88 -12.11 4.58
CA VAL A 74 -5.48 -13.51 4.39
C VAL A 74 -5.05 -14.06 5.75
N GLY A 75 -5.90 -14.90 6.33
CA GLY A 75 -5.60 -15.61 7.58
C GLY A 75 -4.68 -16.81 7.35
N LEU A 76 -4.23 -17.41 8.45
CA LEU A 76 -3.54 -18.70 8.39
C LEU A 76 -4.44 -19.76 7.77
N PRO A 77 -3.89 -20.71 6.99
CA PRO A 77 -4.68 -21.78 6.40
C PRO A 77 -5.29 -22.67 7.50
N ASP A 78 -6.51 -23.14 7.27
CA ASP A 78 -7.15 -24.14 8.10
C ASP A 78 -6.58 -25.55 7.82
N VAL A 79 -7.13 -26.60 8.45
CA VAL A 79 -6.65 -27.97 8.22
C VAL A 79 -6.79 -28.38 6.76
N ARG A 80 -7.89 -27.99 6.09
CA ARG A 80 -8.16 -28.35 4.69
C ARG A 80 -7.29 -27.57 3.72
N GLY A 81 -6.93 -26.33 4.04
CA GLY A 81 -6.01 -25.49 3.26
C GLY A 81 -4.55 -25.86 3.42
N ARG A 82 -4.22 -26.81 4.31
CA ARG A 82 -2.86 -27.37 4.48
C ARG A 82 -2.69 -28.76 3.86
N GLU A 83 -3.77 -29.39 3.43
CA GLU A 83 -3.78 -30.66 2.67
C GLU A 83 -3.62 -30.37 1.16
#